data_AF-A0AAD6CR47-F1
#
_entry.id   AF-A0AAD6CR47-F1
#
_cell.length_a   1.000
_cell.length_b   1.000
_cell.length_c   1.000
_cell.angle_alpha   90.00
_cell.angle_beta   90.00
_cell.angle_gamma   90.00
#
_symmetry.space_group_name_H-M   'P 1'
#
loop_
_entity.id
_entity.type
_entity.pdbx_description
1 polymer ?
#
loop_
_entity_poly.entity_id
_entity_poly.type
_entity_poly.pdbx_seq_one_letter_code
_entity_poly.pdbx_strand_id
1 'polypeptide(L)'
;MLLSLPAELIQLILRSCDSPSFLQTAFTSRTLLELATTSRDLVHHQLSQTPGKSDYSASLTTRQLFKLLLHRSIDQLLFGIENHFERKSFTFSTTFGGKVIDSRASSIVSLTNDAGTRTQVLLVFQNDSTVYLFGIRNGYLTLQQQCEVPAKRYGNVQVLHTALENEQIYVLHRFKPFIVDGPESDRPFVKQAQQSNPHGNIFLATFQLGHPTAGICIHGFPDESDYEPLSFAVEDEQFAISWQHIQHAHDHRVVLYKMEQYGEMEAFSDHGPDHRGLDPLGFVRHDHGMLQTDARPLPLILASKYTSFVLAEHHEGDGDAEPAVKLAFNDQGQQLLHYSRGQTLYSSFQKINWVSSPGRWKPTANPNGCNVTFTTSLSLSFSIGIPFYGTHQQGDRSHGSRCHWQYLALGIATHRVEHWSVACLLRSEASPMAITCTHEQNIDRGRRFETWKIMAQLGGFQESNTSTGSLIATSPQKTRIAMASWKTVTIWALEPTVLINGEDGFYPESWQTEGGYPELRPAVIQLDAVCCQLQFTEKENELVAITDRGLMLLRLKPEGRGIGFVNSSGKRISEDEVEISKLAAYIP
;
A
#
# COMPACT_ATOMS: atom_id res chain seq x y z
N MET A 1 -42.81 10.74 -14.06
CA MET A 1 -43.66 10.65 -12.86
C MET A 1 -43.26 11.62 -11.75
N LEU A 2 -41.97 11.96 -11.55
CA LEU A 2 -41.61 12.97 -10.52
C LEU A 2 -42.05 14.40 -10.90
N LEU A 3 -41.85 14.79 -12.16
CA LEU A 3 -42.19 16.12 -12.69
C LEU A 3 -43.69 16.41 -12.83
N SER A 4 -44.56 15.42 -12.63
CA SER A 4 -46.01 15.60 -12.63
C SER A 4 -46.56 16.02 -11.26
N LEU A 5 -45.70 16.08 -10.23
CA LEU A 5 -46.07 16.54 -8.90
C LEU A 5 -45.95 18.08 -8.81
N PRO A 6 -46.75 18.73 -7.94
CA PRO A 6 -46.53 20.13 -7.56
C PRO A 6 -45.11 20.39 -7.04
N ALA A 7 -44.58 21.58 -7.29
CA ALA A 7 -43.22 21.97 -6.92
C ALA A 7 -42.94 21.80 -5.42
N GLU A 8 -43.95 22.03 -4.58
CA GLU A 8 -43.89 21.90 -3.13
C GLU A 8 -43.65 20.44 -2.71
N LEU A 9 -44.33 19.49 -3.37
CA LEU A 9 -44.13 18.06 -3.10
C LEU A 9 -42.76 17.60 -3.58
N ILE A 10 -42.29 18.12 -4.73
CA ILE A 10 -40.94 17.83 -5.24
C ILE A 10 -39.88 18.34 -4.25
N GLN A 11 -40.02 19.57 -3.74
CA GLN A 11 -39.10 20.12 -2.75
C GLN A 11 -39.11 19.31 -1.44
N LEU A 12 -40.27 18.80 -1.02
CA LEU A 12 -40.40 17.91 0.15
C LEU A 12 -39.65 16.59 -0.06
N ILE A 13 -39.77 15.98 -1.26
CA ILE A 13 -39.02 14.78 -1.64
C ILE A 13 -37.51 15.07 -1.66
N LEU A 14 -37.10 16.18 -2.27
CA LEU A 14 -35.69 16.59 -2.31
C LEU A 14 -35.14 16.87 -0.91
N ARG A 15 -35.98 17.34 0.02
CA ARG A 15 -35.59 17.57 1.41
C ARG A 15 -35.38 16.28 2.17
N SER A 16 -36.13 15.22 1.88
CA SER A 16 -35.99 13.91 2.55
C SER A 16 -34.87 13.04 1.98
N CYS A 17 -34.28 13.44 0.84
CA CYS A 17 -33.10 12.79 0.27
C CYS A 17 -31.84 13.11 1.09
N ASP A 18 -30.92 12.15 1.16
CA ASP A 18 -29.54 12.45 1.54
C ASP A 18 -28.83 13.27 0.46
N SER A 19 -27.72 13.93 0.81
CA SER A 19 -27.04 14.86 -0.11
C SER A 19 -26.66 14.23 -1.46
N PRO A 20 -26.15 12.99 -1.53
CA PRO A 20 -25.90 12.31 -2.80
C PRO A 20 -27.17 12.12 -3.64
N SER A 21 -28.25 11.57 -3.06
CA SER A 21 -29.50 11.36 -3.80
C SER A 21 -30.14 12.68 -4.21
N PHE A 22 -30.03 13.72 -3.38
CA PHE A 22 -30.47 15.08 -3.70
C PHE A 22 -29.75 15.62 -4.93
N LEU A 23 -28.42 15.56 -4.96
CA LEU A 23 -27.62 16.04 -6.10
C LEU A 23 -27.86 15.21 -7.35
N GLN A 24 -27.91 13.88 -7.23
CA GLN A 24 -28.21 13.00 -8.36
C GLN A 24 -29.58 13.32 -8.96
N THR A 25 -30.60 13.49 -8.11
CA THR A 25 -31.95 13.87 -8.54
C THR A 25 -31.96 15.26 -9.18
N ALA A 26 -31.28 16.24 -8.59
CA ALA A 26 -31.17 17.58 -9.13
C ALA A 26 -30.54 17.58 -10.54
N PHE A 27 -29.52 16.75 -10.78
CA PHE A 27 -28.83 16.68 -12.07
C PHE A 27 -29.57 15.87 -13.14
N THR A 28 -30.69 15.22 -12.82
CA THR A 28 -31.46 14.45 -13.82
C THR A 28 -32.32 15.31 -14.76
N SER A 29 -32.70 16.53 -14.37
CA SER A 29 -33.58 17.41 -15.16
C SER A 29 -33.35 18.88 -14.84
N ARG A 30 -33.49 19.77 -15.85
CA ARG A 30 -33.34 21.23 -15.66
C ARG A 30 -34.31 21.78 -14.62
N THR A 31 -35.56 21.31 -14.67
CA THR A 31 -36.61 21.73 -13.73
C THR A 31 -36.28 21.31 -12.30
N LEU A 32 -35.74 20.10 -12.10
CA LEU A 32 -35.33 19.63 -10.77
C LEU A 32 -34.12 20.40 -10.26
N LEU A 33 -33.15 20.72 -11.13
CA LEU A 33 -32.00 21.56 -10.79
C LEU A 33 -32.44 22.97 -10.38
N GLU A 34 -33.36 23.59 -11.10
CA GLU A 34 -33.91 24.90 -10.77
C GLU A 34 -34.62 24.89 -9.40
N LEU A 35 -35.47 23.89 -9.15
CA LEU A 35 -36.15 23.71 -7.86
C LEU A 35 -35.16 23.47 -6.71
N ALA A 36 -34.12 22.67 -6.95
CA ALA A 36 -33.07 22.37 -5.98
C ALA A 36 -32.18 23.60 -5.66
N THR A 37 -32.02 24.53 -6.60
CA THR A 37 -31.11 25.68 -6.47
C THR A 37 -31.79 26.99 -6.10
N THR A 38 -33.11 27.08 -6.23
CA THR A 38 -33.86 28.33 -5.94
C THR A 38 -34.28 28.40 -4.47
N SER A 39 -34.56 27.26 -3.83
CA SER A 39 -34.94 27.22 -2.42
C SER A 39 -33.71 27.29 -1.51
N ARG A 40 -33.51 28.45 -0.87
CA ARG A 40 -32.41 28.66 0.09
C ARG A 40 -32.49 27.71 1.28
N ASP A 41 -33.68 27.49 1.81
CA ASP A 41 -33.91 26.63 2.97
C ASP A 41 -33.58 25.17 2.65
N LEU A 42 -33.89 24.72 1.43
CA LEU A 42 -33.55 23.38 0.97
C LEU A 42 -32.04 23.20 0.86
N VAL A 43 -31.33 24.17 0.27
CA VAL A 43 -29.86 24.12 0.15
C VAL A 43 -29.19 24.16 1.53
N HIS A 44 -29.68 24.99 2.46
CA HIS A 44 -29.18 25.01 3.84
C HIS A 44 -29.43 23.70 4.56
N HIS A 45 -30.61 23.10 4.38
CA HIS A 45 -30.91 21.79 4.94
C HIS A 45 -29.91 20.74 4.43
N GLN A 46 -29.67 20.67 3.12
CA GLN A 46 -28.70 19.73 2.55
C GLN A 46 -27.26 20.01 3.00
N LEU A 47 -26.87 21.28 3.16
CA LEU A 47 -25.59 21.65 3.76
C LEU A 47 -25.46 21.18 5.22
N SER A 48 -26.54 21.27 6.01
CA SER A 48 -26.56 20.79 7.40
C SER A 48 -26.46 19.26 7.52
N GLN A 49 -26.75 18.53 6.45
CA GLN A 49 -26.63 17.07 6.36
C GLN A 49 -25.30 16.62 5.72
N THR A 50 -24.42 17.57 5.37
CA THR A 50 -23.15 17.31 4.67
C THR A 50 -21.98 17.75 5.55
N PRO A 51 -20.93 16.93 5.72
CA PRO A 51 -19.79 17.29 6.56
C PRO A 51 -19.15 18.64 6.16
N GLY A 52 -18.82 19.47 7.17
CA GLY A 52 -18.12 20.74 7.02
C GLY A 52 -18.65 21.86 7.93
N LYS A 53 -17.79 22.80 8.32
CA LYS A 53 -18.11 23.88 9.29
C LYS A 53 -19.21 24.83 8.80
N SER A 54 -20.16 25.19 9.66
CA SER A 54 -21.37 25.95 9.28
C SER A 54 -21.22 27.48 9.28
N ASP A 55 -20.02 28.00 9.57
CA ASP A 55 -19.78 29.40 9.95
C ASP A 55 -19.91 30.45 8.83
N TYR A 56 -20.09 30.03 7.57
CA TYR A 56 -20.05 30.94 6.40
C TYR A 56 -21.44 31.24 5.80
N SER A 57 -22.52 30.77 6.43
CA SER A 57 -23.83 30.60 5.77
C SER A 57 -24.64 31.90 5.56
N ALA A 58 -24.42 32.96 6.35
CA ALA A 58 -25.27 34.15 6.33
C ALA A 58 -24.99 35.09 5.14
N SER A 59 -23.74 35.21 4.69
CA SER A 59 -23.34 36.18 3.65
C SER A 59 -23.41 35.64 2.22
N LEU A 60 -23.51 34.33 2.04
CA LEU A 60 -23.49 33.68 0.73
C LEU A 60 -24.87 33.67 0.07
N THR A 61 -24.92 33.95 -1.24
CA THR A 61 -26.11 33.78 -2.09
C THR A 61 -26.51 32.30 -2.18
N THR A 62 -27.77 31.99 -2.50
CA THR A 62 -28.23 30.59 -2.66
C THR A 62 -27.41 29.84 -3.70
N ARG A 63 -27.02 30.52 -4.77
CA ARG A 63 -26.15 29.98 -5.83
C ARG A 63 -24.76 29.61 -5.29
N GLN A 64 -24.18 30.44 -4.43
CA GLN A 64 -22.90 30.16 -3.78
C GLN A 64 -23.03 29.03 -2.75
N LEU A 65 -24.12 28.96 -2.00
CA LEU A 65 -24.40 27.86 -1.08
C LEU A 65 -24.53 26.53 -1.82
N PHE A 66 -25.19 26.51 -2.98
CA PHE A 66 -25.29 25.30 -3.80
C PHE A 66 -23.91 24.87 -4.33
N LYS A 67 -23.04 25.83 -4.74
CA LYS A 67 -21.64 25.51 -5.08
C LYS A 67 -20.90 24.89 -3.89
N LEU A 68 -21.06 25.47 -2.70
CA LEU A 68 -20.44 24.94 -1.48
C LEU A 68 -20.94 23.51 -1.19
N LEU A 69 -22.24 23.25 -1.32
CA LEU A 69 -22.82 21.92 -1.18
C LEU A 69 -22.20 20.93 -2.17
N LEU A 70 -22.06 21.32 -3.43
CA LEU A 70 -21.45 20.49 -4.46
C LEU A 70 -19.98 20.19 -4.14
N HIS A 71 -19.20 21.20 -3.76
CA HIS A 71 -17.80 21.02 -3.36
C HIS A 71 -17.68 20.07 -2.17
N ARG A 72 -18.45 20.28 -1.09
CA ARG A 72 -18.46 19.39 0.07
C ARG A 72 -18.91 17.98 -0.29
N SER A 73 -19.90 17.83 -1.16
CA SER A 73 -20.36 16.51 -1.56
C SER A 73 -19.29 15.77 -2.36
N ILE A 74 -18.56 16.44 -3.24
CA ILE A 74 -17.44 15.83 -3.98
C ILE A 74 -16.29 15.47 -3.03
N ASP A 75 -15.88 16.41 -2.17
CA ASP A 75 -14.67 16.23 -1.34
C ASP A 75 -14.91 15.43 -0.05
N GLN A 76 -16.09 15.49 0.56
CA GLN A 76 -16.39 14.86 1.85
C GLN A 76 -17.33 13.66 1.73
N LEU A 77 -18.13 13.58 0.66
CA LEU A 77 -19.02 12.44 0.40
C LEU A 77 -18.60 11.61 -0.81
N LEU A 78 -17.52 11.99 -1.50
CA LEU A 78 -17.07 11.31 -2.71
C LEU A 78 -18.18 11.20 -3.77
N PHE A 79 -19.02 12.22 -3.85
CA PHE A 79 -20.19 12.23 -4.72
C PHE A 79 -19.80 12.02 -6.18
N GLY A 80 -20.48 11.07 -6.83
CA GLY A 80 -20.31 10.77 -8.25
C GLY A 80 -19.18 9.80 -8.56
N ILE A 81 -18.36 9.38 -7.58
CA ILE A 81 -17.27 8.42 -7.82
C ILE A 81 -17.78 7.13 -8.43
N GLU A 82 -18.90 6.60 -7.95
CA GLU A 82 -19.43 5.30 -8.40
C GLU A 82 -19.77 5.29 -9.90
N ASN A 83 -20.07 6.45 -10.48
CA ASN A 83 -20.52 6.60 -11.87
C ASN A 83 -19.51 7.33 -12.78
N HIS A 84 -18.61 8.14 -12.22
CA HIS A 84 -17.81 9.11 -12.98
C HIS A 84 -16.31 9.05 -12.70
N PHE A 85 -15.82 8.05 -11.96
CA PHE A 85 -14.39 7.84 -11.81
C PHE A 85 -13.72 7.53 -13.15
N GLU A 86 -12.50 8.03 -13.36
CA GLU A 86 -11.72 7.68 -14.54
C GLU A 86 -10.89 6.43 -14.22
N ARG A 87 -11.08 5.39 -15.03
CA ARG A 87 -10.30 4.15 -14.96
C ARG A 87 -9.42 4.04 -16.18
N LYS A 88 -8.11 3.95 -15.96
CA LYS A 88 -7.13 3.64 -16.99
C LYS A 88 -6.51 2.28 -16.71
N SER A 89 -6.84 1.30 -17.54
CA SER A 89 -6.29 -0.05 -17.46
C SER A 89 -5.12 -0.19 -18.44
N PHE A 90 -3.97 -0.60 -17.93
CA PHE A 90 -2.80 -0.94 -18.72
C PHE A 90 -2.77 -2.46 -18.89
N THR A 91 -3.14 -2.91 -20.08
CA THR A 91 -2.97 -4.29 -20.50
C THR A 91 -1.69 -4.38 -21.33
N PHE A 92 -0.85 -5.35 -21.02
CA PHE A 92 0.46 -5.51 -21.64
C PHE A 92 0.45 -6.50 -22.81
N SER A 93 -0.74 -6.85 -23.30
CA SER A 93 -0.92 -7.89 -24.31
C SER A 93 -0.30 -7.55 -25.66
N THR A 94 -0.25 -6.28 -26.05
CA THR A 94 0.35 -5.87 -27.34
C THR A 94 1.85 -5.63 -27.24
N THR A 95 2.32 -5.04 -26.14
CA THR A 95 3.72 -4.62 -25.99
C THR A 95 4.62 -5.75 -25.50
N PHE A 96 4.06 -6.71 -24.74
CA PHE A 96 4.78 -7.85 -24.17
C PHE A 96 4.26 -9.20 -24.67
N GLY A 97 3.65 -9.23 -25.86
CA GLY A 97 3.27 -10.49 -26.52
C GLY A 97 2.22 -11.32 -25.77
N GLY A 98 1.22 -10.68 -25.19
CA GLY A 98 0.11 -11.36 -24.51
C GLY A 98 0.39 -11.73 -23.05
N LYS A 99 1.56 -11.38 -22.51
CA LYS A 99 1.97 -11.79 -21.16
C LYS A 99 1.07 -11.20 -20.07
N VAL A 100 0.77 -12.04 -19.08
CA VAL A 100 -0.02 -11.72 -17.89
C VAL A 100 0.93 -11.33 -16.75
N ILE A 101 0.54 -10.34 -15.95
CA ILE A 101 1.32 -9.91 -14.78
C ILE A 101 1.30 -11.02 -13.72
N ASP A 102 2.45 -11.34 -13.15
CA ASP A 102 2.52 -12.11 -11.91
C ASP A 102 2.37 -11.15 -10.73
N SER A 103 1.16 -11.09 -10.16
CA SER A 103 0.82 -10.15 -9.10
C SER A 103 1.49 -10.42 -7.76
N ARG A 104 2.00 -11.65 -7.54
CA ARG A 104 2.73 -12.01 -6.32
C ARG A 104 4.20 -11.60 -6.39
N ALA A 105 4.78 -11.69 -7.58
CA ALA A 105 6.15 -11.28 -7.84
C ALA A 105 6.29 -9.77 -8.07
N SER A 106 5.24 -9.11 -8.56
CA SER A 106 5.20 -7.66 -8.78
C SER A 106 4.98 -6.89 -7.47
N SER A 107 5.34 -5.60 -7.43
CA SER A 107 5.12 -4.74 -6.26
C SER A 107 4.84 -3.29 -6.63
N ILE A 108 4.00 -2.63 -5.84
CA ILE A 108 3.82 -1.17 -5.86
C ILE A 108 4.70 -0.57 -4.77
N VAL A 109 5.48 0.45 -5.11
CA VAL A 109 6.44 1.08 -4.20
C VAL A 109 6.28 2.60 -4.24
N SER A 110 6.40 3.23 -3.08
CA SER A 110 6.49 4.68 -2.96
C SER A 110 7.86 5.05 -2.45
N LEU A 111 8.68 5.67 -3.31
CA LEU A 111 9.97 6.22 -2.91
C LEU A 111 9.79 7.65 -2.46
N THR A 112 10.28 7.98 -1.27
CA THR A 112 10.32 9.36 -0.78
C THR A 112 11.76 9.84 -0.77
N ASN A 113 12.02 10.94 -1.46
CA ASN A 113 13.32 11.62 -1.45
C ASN A 113 13.12 13.14 -1.29
N ASP A 114 14.22 13.90 -1.32
CA ASP A 114 14.19 15.37 -1.20
C ASP A 114 13.28 16.06 -2.23
N ALA A 115 13.02 15.41 -3.38
CA ALA A 115 12.16 15.92 -4.44
C ALA A 115 10.67 15.52 -4.28
N GLY A 116 10.33 14.85 -3.17
CA GLY A 116 8.99 14.39 -2.83
C GLY A 116 8.77 12.89 -3.01
N THR A 117 7.59 12.42 -2.66
CA THR A 117 7.18 11.02 -2.84
C THR A 117 6.80 10.75 -4.30
N ARG A 118 7.27 9.62 -4.85
CA ARG A 118 6.95 9.14 -6.19
C ARG A 118 6.49 7.70 -6.13
N THR A 119 5.39 7.40 -6.82
CA THR A 119 4.90 6.03 -6.94
C THR A 119 5.48 5.34 -8.17
N GLN A 120 6.05 4.17 -7.94
CA GLN A 120 6.62 3.29 -8.94
C GLN A 120 6.03 1.90 -8.81
N VAL A 121 6.15 1.13 -9.88
CA VAL A 121 5.68 -0.25 -9.94
C VAL A 121 6.75 -1.12 -10.53
N LEU A 122 7.13 -2.17 -9.80
CA LEU A 122 7.93 -3.28 -10.30
C LEU A 122 6.98 -4.32 -10.87
N LEU A 123 7.04 -4.53 -12.18
CA LEU A 123 6.21 -5.51 -12.87
C LEU A 123 7.04 -6.70 -13.30
N VAL A 124 6.52 -7.88 -12.95
CA VAL A 124 7.01 -9.19 -13.38
C VAL A 124 5.89 -9.85 -14.15
N PHE A 125 6.22 -10.49 -15.27
CA PHE A 125 5.25 -11.23 -16.06
C PHE A 125 5.40 -12.73 -15.82
N GLN A 126 4.29 -13.46 -15.91
CA GLN A 126 4.29 -14.92 -15.77
C GLN A 126 5.25 -15.55 -16.78
N ASN A 127 6.07 -16.50 -16.31
CA ASN A 127 7.11 -17.17 -17.09
C ASN A 127 8.17 -16.21 -17.68
N ASP A 128 8.31 -15.01 -17.11
CA ASP A 128 9.38 -14.08 -17.44
C ASP A 128 10.36 -13.97 -16.27
N SER A 129 11.64 -13.86 -16.59
CA SER A 129 12.74 -13.69 -15.63
C SER A 129 13.15 -12.23 -15.48
N THR A 130 12.51 -11.33 -16.22
CA THR A 130 12.83 -9.91 -16.27
C THR A 130 11.88 -9.13 -15.38
N VAL A 131 12.44 -8.20 -14.60
CA VAL A 131 11.72 -7.24 -13.78
C VAL A 131 11.73 -5.88 -14.49
N TYR A 132 10.56 -5.25 -14.62
CA TYR A 132 10.39 -3.96 -15.28
C TYR A 132 9.98 -2.91 -14.25
N LEU A 133 10.80 -1.87 -14.08
CA LEU A 133 10.46 -0.73 -13.24
C LEU A 133 9.75 0.33 -14.06
N PHE A 134 8.53 0.66 -13.67
CA PHE A 134 7.75 1.75 -14.24
C PHE A 134 7.52 2.87 -13.23
N GLY A 135 7.70 4.11 -13.69
CA GLY A 135 7.21 5.29 -12.98
C GLY A 135 5.78 5.60 -13.39
N ILE A 136 4.94 5.97 -12.42
CA ILE A 136 3.61 6.53 -12.66
C ILE A 136 3.70 8.04 -12.51
N ARG A 137 3.31 8.78 -13.55
CA ARG A 137 3.24 10.24 -13.46
C ARG A 137 2.12 10.77 -14.34
N ASN A 138 1.25 11.59 -13.76
CA ASN A 138 0.10 12.18 -14.46
C ASN A 138 -0.77 11.15 -15.20
N GLY A 139 -0.92 9.98 -14.60
CA GLY A 139 -1.59 8.82 -15.17
C GLY A 139 -0.98 8.23 -16.44
N TYR A 140 0.30 8.51 -16.70
CA TYR A 140 1.09 7.79 -17.69
C TYR A 140 2.07 6.86 -17.00
N LEU A 141 2.29 5.71 -17.64
CA LEU A 141 3.26 4.71 -17.21
C LEU A 141 4.51 4.87 -18.08
N THR A 142 5.67 5.08 -17.45
CA THR A 142 6.96 5.24 -18.16
C THR A 142 7.93 4.18 -17.71
N LEU A 143 8.46 3.37 -18.63
CA LEU A 143 9.51 2.40 -18.33
C LEU A 143 10.80 3.14 -17.96
N GLN A 144 11.33 2.85 -16.79
CA GLN A 144 12.55 3.49 -16.27
C GLN A 144 13.74 2.55 -16.32
N GLN A 145 13.55 1.29 -15.95
CA GLN A 145 14.63 0.31 -15.92
C GLN A 145 14.11 -1.11 -16.19
N GLN A 146 14.96 -1.93 -16.79
CA GLN A 146 14.74 -3.36 -16.98
C GLN A 146 15.89 -4.10 -16.30
N CYS A 147 15.55 -5.00 -15.37
CA CYS A 147 16.51 -5.82 -14.65
C CYS A 147 16.35 -7.27 -15.09
N GLU A 148 17.42 -7.85 -15.63
CA GLU A 148 17.46 -9.26 -16.02
C GLU A 148 18.54 -9.98 -15.22
N VAL A 149 18.18 -11.07 -14.56
CA VAL A 149 19.13 -11.89 -13.82
C VAL A 149 20.02 -12.65 -14.82
N PRO A 150 21.36 -12.50 -14.78
CA PRO A 150 22.26 -13.14 -15.75
C PRO A 150 22.15 -14.66 -15.81
N ALA A 151 21.73 -15.29 -14.70
CA ALA A 151 21.55 -16.73 -14.57
C ALA A 151 20.58 -17.34 -15.60
N LYS A 152 19.70 -16.54 -16.21
CA LYS A 152 18.77 -16.98 -17.27
C LYS A 152 19.47 -17.67 -18.45
N ARG A 153 20.75 -17.36 -18.71
CA ARG A 153 21.54 -18.01 -19.78
C ARG A 153 21.86 -19.47 -19.47
N TYR A 154 21.81 -19.87 -18.20
CA TYR A 154 22.24 -21.17 -17.72
C TYR A 154 21.08 -22.02 -17.18
N GLY A 155 19.87 -21.47 -17.14
CA GLY A 155 18.71 -22.16 -16.61
C GLY A 155 17.44 -21.31 -16.58
N ASN A 156 16.38 -21.91 -16.06
CA ASN A 156 15.11 -21.26 -15.82
C ASN A 156 15.19 -20.41 -14.55
N VAL A 157 14.83 -19.13 -14.69
CA VAL A 157 14.71 -18.19 -13.57
C VAL A 157 13.25 -17.83 -13.38
N GLN A 158 12.72 -18.07 -12.19
CA GLN A 158 11.39 -17.66 -11.77
C GLN A 158 11.52 -16.59 -10.69
N VAL A 159 11.04 -15.38 -10.97
CA VAL A 159 11.00 -14.32 -9.95
C VAL A 159 9.84 -14.61 -8.99
N LEU A 160 10.12 -14.58 -7.68
CA LEU A 160 9.16 -14.92 -6.62
C LEU A 160 8.61 -13.67 -5.94
N HIS A 161 9.50 -12.73 -5.59
CA HIS A 161 9.15 -11.45 -4.98
C HIS A 161 10.10 -10.35 -5.44
N THR A 162 9.61 -9.12 -5.46
CA THR A 162 10.40 -7.94 -5.76
C THR A 162 10.13 -6.83 -4.74
N ALA A 163 11.18 -6.09 -4.39
CA ALA A 163 11.10 -4.91 -3.55
C ALA A 163 12.03 -3.83 -4.09
N LEU A 164 11.80 -2.59 -3.68
CA LEU A 164 12.65 -1.44 -4.00
C LEU A 164 12.79 -0.61 -2.73
N GLU A 165 14.03 -0.44 -2.30
CA GLU A 165 14.39 0.32 -1.09
C GLU A 165 15.72 1.02 -1.34
N ASN A 166 15.92 2.26 -0.88
CA ASN A 166 17.18 3.01 -1.03
C ASN A 166 17.80 2.97 -2.44
N GLU A 167 16.97 3.16 -3.47
CA GLU A 167 17.41 3.10 -4.88
C GLU A 167 18.04 1.75 -5.28
N GLN A 168 17.71 0.66 -4.57
CA GLN A 168 18.11 -0.71 -4.88
C GLN A 168 16.90 -1.59 -5.15
N ILE A 169 16.91 -2.28 -6.28
CA ILE A 169 15.87 -3.25 -6.66
C ILE A 169 16.31 -4.62 -6.17
N TYR A 170 15.51 -5.22 -5.31
CA TYR A 170 15.71 -6.55 -4.75
C TYR A 170 14.82 -7.56 -5.49
N VAL A 171 15.42 -8.64 -5.98
CA VAL A 171 14.75 -9.67 -6.77
C VAL A 171 15.03 -11.04 -6.15
N LEU A 172 14.07 -11.53 -5.36
CA LEU A 172 14.09 -12.90 -4.86
C LEU A 172 13.61 -13.81 -5.98
N HIS A 173 14.45 -14.76 -6.38
CA HIS A 173 14.16 -15.64 -7.50
C HIS A 173 14.62 -17.07 -7.24
N ARG A 174 13.95 -18.00 -7.91
CA ARG A 174 14.34 -19.39 -8.03
C ARG A 174 15.10 -19.61 -9.31
N PHE A 175 16.21 -20.31 -9.22
CA PHE A 175 16.99 -20.76 -10.36
C PHE A 175 16.99 -22.29 -10.47
N LYS A 176 16.68 -22.80 -11.66
CA LYS A 176 16.80 -24.21 -12.03
C LYS A 176 17.71 -24.31 -13.25
N PRO A 177 18.89 -24.95 -13.16
CA PRO A 177 19.78 -25.09 -14.31
C PRO A 177 19.10 -25.86 -15.46
N PHE A 178 19.47 -25.58 -16.70
CA PHE A 178 19.02 -26.39 -17.82
C PHE A 178 19.52 -27.83 -17.66
N ILE A 179 18.65 -28.80 -17.91
CA ILE A 179 19.06 -30.20 -18.00
C ILE A 179 19.77 -30.33 -19.35
N VAL A 180 21.09 -30.56 -19.30
CA VAL A 180 21.86 -30.84 -20.51
C VAL A 180 21.62 -32.30 -20.87
N ASP A 181 20.71 -32.58 -21.81
CA ASP A 181 20.58 -33.93 -22.35
C ASP A 181 21.81 -34.24 -23.22
N GLY A 182 22.72 -35.08 -22.71
CA GLY A 182 23.96 -35.43 -23.39
C GLY A 182 24.90 -36.29 -22.52
N PRO A 183 26.03 -36.77 -23.06
CA PRO A 183 26.98 -37.63 -22.35
C PRO A 183 27.61 -36.97 -21.10
N GLU A 184 27.52 -35.64 -20.97
CA GLU A 184 27.94 -34.92 -19.76
C GLU A 184 26.92 -35.00 -18.61
N SER A 185 25.64 -35.31 -18.90
CA SER A 185 24.60 -35.55 -17.89
C SER A 185 24.84 -36.81 -17.06
N ASP A 186 25.67 -37.74 -17.56
CA ASP A 186 26.06 -38.96 -16.85
C ASP A 186 27.22 -38.74 -15.88
N ARG A 187 27.82 -37.55 -15.86
CA ARG A 187 28.87 -37.22 -14.89
C ARG A 187 28.28 -37.23 -13.47
N PRO A 188 28.90 -37.95 -12.51
CA PRO A 188 28.35 -38.13 -11.16
C PRO A 188 28.12 -36.81 -10.44
N PHE A 189 28.99 -35.80 -10.64
CA PHE A 189 28.81 -34.46 -10.05
C PHE A 189 27.62 -33.69 -10.62
N VAL A 190 27.35 -33.83 -11.93
CA VAL A 190 26.20 -33.19 -12.59
C VAL A 190 24.91 -33.86 -12.13
N LYS A 191 24.88 -35.20 -12.07
CA LYS A 191 23.77 -35.95 -11.50
C LYS A 191 23.52 -35.61 -10.03
N GLN A 192 24.58 -35.54 -9.23
CA GLN A 192 24.46 -35.22 -7.80
C GLN A 192 23.95 -33.78 -7.60
N ALA A 193 24.45 -32.80 -8.36
CA ALA A 193 23.97 -31.42 -8.30
C ALA A 193 22.52 -31.26 -8.80
N GLN A 194 22.09 -32.10 -9.76
CA GLN A 194 20.70 -32.14 -10.25
C GLN A 194 19.76 -32.84 -9.26
N GLN A 195 20.22 -33.91 -8.60
CA GLN A 195 19.46 -34.65 -7.60
C GLN A 195 19.36 -33.93 -6.26
N SER A 196 20.34 -33.08 -5.91
CA SER A 196 20.40 -32.41 -4.62
C SER A 196 19.39 -31.27 -4.46
N ASN A 197 18.83 -30.71 -5.55
CA ASN A 197 17.82 -29.66 -5.46
C ASN A 197 16.77 -29.72 -6.59
N PRO A 198 15.82 -30.68 -6.54
CA PRO A 198 14.77 -30.82 -7.56
C PRO A 198 13.84 -29.58 -7.62
N HIS A 199 13.73 -28.83 -6.53
CA HIS A 199 12.91 -27.63 -6.43
C HIS A 199 13.63 -26.36 -6.90
N GLY A 200 14.93 -26.43 -7.20
CA GLY A 200 15.77 -25.29 -7.58
C GLY A 200 16.31 -24.51 -6.38
N ASN A 201 17.31 -23.67 -6.62
CA ASN A 201 17.95 -22.87 -5.59
C ASN A 201 17.32 -21.48 -5.51
N ILE A 202 17.16 -20.95 -4.29
CA ILE A 202 16.66 -19.59 -4.06
C ILE A 202 17.84 -18.62 -3.91
N PHE A 203 17.74 -17.49 -4.60
CA PHE A 203 18.72 -16.42 -4.57
C PHE A 203 18.05 -15.05 -4.46
N LEU A 204 18.72 -14.12 -3.79
CA LEU A 204 18.38 -12.70 -3.78
C LEU A 204 19.38 -11.94 -4.63
N ALA A 205 18.93 -11.35 -5.74
CA ALA A 205 19.73 -10.46 -6.57
C ALA A 205 19.39 -8.99 -6.28
N THR A 206 20.40 -8.15 -6.11
CA THR A 206 20.25 -6.72 -5.86
C THR A 206 20.82 -5.93 -7.04
N PHE A 207 20.03 -5.00 -7.57
CA PHE A 207 20.38 -4.13 -8.69
C PHE A 207 20.34 -2.67 -8.25
N GLN A 208 21.32 -1.87 -8.65
CA GLN A 208 21.29 -0.42 -8.42
C GLN A 208 20.33 0.26 -9.41
N LEU A 209 19.48 1.16 -8.90
CA LEU A 209 18.62 2.01 -9.71
C LEU A 209 19.44 3.02 -10.52
N GLY A 210 19.09 3.23 -11.78
CA GLY A 210 19.76 4.20 -12.66
C GLY A 210 21.16 3.81 -13.14
N HIS A 211 21.75 2.77 -12.56
CA HIS A 211 23.08 2.27 -12.91
C HIS A 211 23.02 0.80 -13.36
N PRO A 212 22.49 0.51 -14.57
CA PRO A 212 22.36 -0.87 -15.08
C PRO A 212 23.71 -1.56 -15.33
N THR A 213 24.81 -0.81 -15.33
CA THR A 213 26.18 -1.32 -15.44
C THR A 213 26.87 -1.53 -14.09
N ALA A 214 26.24 -1.14 -12.98
CA ALA A 214 26.75 -1.46 -11.65
C ALA A 214 26.75 -2.97 -11.44
N GLY A 215 27.65 -3.45 -10.56
CA GLY A 215 27.70 -4.86 -10.22
C GLY A 215 26.38 -5.34 -9.60
N ILE A 216 25.99 -6.58 -9.93
CA ILE A 216 24.83 -7.26 -9.33
C ILE A 216 25.33 -8.03 -8.12
N CYS A 217 24.74 -7.75 -6.97
CA CYS A 217 25.01 -8.48 -5.74
C CYS A 217 24.07 -9.69 -5.64
N ILE A 218 24.59 -10.88 -5.33
CA ILE A 218 23.81 -12.11 -5.20
C ILE A 218 24.04 -12.76 -3.83
N HIS A 219 22.95 -13.11 -3.16
CA HIS A 219 22.94 -13.92 -1.94
C HIS A 219 22.20 -15.24 -2.22
N GLY A 220 22.76 -16.36 -1.77
CA GLY A 220 22.12 -17.69 -1.90
C GLY A 220 21.73 -18.25 -0.53
N PHE A 221 20.68 -19.06 -0.48
CA PHE A 221 20.13 -19.62 0.77
C PHE A 221 20.18 -21.16 0.77
N PRO A 222 21.37 -21.78 0.85
CA PRO A 222 21.50 -23.24 0.77
C PRO A 222 20.83 -23.97 1.95
N ASP A 223 20.81 -23.34 3.14
CA ASP A 223 20.23 -23.88 4.37
C ASP A 223 18.69 -23.94 4.36
N GLU A 224 18.07 -23.32 3.33
CA GLU A 224 16.61 -23.22 3.14
C GLU A 224 16.14 -24.05 1.93
N SER A 225 16.92 -25.05 1.52
CA SER A 225 16.66 -25.84 0.29
C SER A 225 15.33 -26.61 0.30
N ASP A 226 14.88 -27.04 1.48
CA ASP A 226 13.60 -27.74 1.66
C ASP A 226 12.40 -26.80 1.89
N TYR A 227 12.61 -25.49 1.78
CA TYR A 227 11.63 -24.46 2.08
C TYR A 227 11.27 -23.59 0.86
N GLU A 228 10.01 -23.13 0.84
CA GLU A 228 9.46 -22.20 -0.12
C GLU A 228 9.32 -20.81 0.53
N PRO A 229 9.79 -19.72 -0.10
CA PRO A 229 9.56 -18.38 0.43
C PRO A 229 8.10 -17.97 0.19
N LEU A 230 7.38 -17.61 1.26
CA LEU A 230 6.01 -17.12 1.22
C LEU A 230 5.90 -15.59 1.13
N SER A 231 6.86 -14.90 1.75
CA SER A 231 6.88 -13.44 1.80
C SER A 231 8.30 -12.93 1.93
N PHE A 232 8.51 -11.71 1.44
CA PHE A 232 9.78 -11.00 1.47
C PHE A 232 9.56 -9.53 1.86
N ALA A 233 10.39 -9.01 2.75
CA ALA A 233 10.43 -7.60 3.13
C ALA A 233 11.88 -7.13 3.22
N VAL A 234 12.13 -5.86 2.91
CA VAL A 234 13.46 -5.23 2.95
C VAL A 234 13.34 -3.90 3.68
N GLU A 235 14.36 -3.55 4.44
CA GLU A 235 14.57 -2.21 5.01
C GLU A 235 16.07 -2.06 5.31
N ASP A 236 16.71 -0.96 4.92
CA ASP A 236 18.07 -0.56 5.35
C ASP A 236 19.06 -1.71 5.64
N GLU A 237 19.67 -2.27 4.59
CA GLU A 237 20.73 -3.31 4.68
C GLU A 237 20.32 -4.63 5.37
N GLN A 238 19.03 -4.79 5.68
CA GLN A 238 18.46 -6.02 6.19
C GLN A 238 17.21 -6.41 5.41
N PHE A 239 16.91 -7.70 5.44
CA PHE A 239 15.71 -8.24 4.81
C PHE A 239 15.20 -9.44 5.59
N ALA A 240 13.90 -9.69 5.51
CA ALA A 240 13.26 -10.82 6.16
C ALA A 240 12.54 -11.68 5.12
N ILE A 241 12.64 -13.01 5.29
CA ILE A 241 11.93 -13.98 4.49
C ILE A 241 11.10 -14.86 5.41
N SER A 242 9.83 -15.06 5.07
CA SER A 242 9.01 -16.13 5.65
C SER A 242 9.14 -17.37 4.76
N TRP A 243 9.50 -18.48 5.37
CA TRP A 243 9.76 -19.76 4.75
C TRP A 243 8.71 -20.78 5.21
N GLN A 244 8.22 -21.61 4.31
CA GLN A 244 7.34 -22.74 4.59
C GLN A 244 7.92 -24.01 3.98
N HIS A 245 8.00 -25.09 4.76
CA HIS A 245 8.54 -26.34 4.28
C HIS A 245 7.71 -26.89 3.12
N ILE A 246 8.36 -27.36 2.07
CA ILE A 246 7.70 -27.76 0.81
C ILE A 246 6.74 -28.95 1.02
N GLN A 247 7.05 -29.84 1.96
CA GLN A 247 6.25 -31.05 2.24
C GLN A 247 5.38 -30.93 3.50
N HIS A 248 5.70 -30.00 4.39
CA HIS A 248 5.10 -29.90 5.73
C HIS A 248 4.55 -28.49 5.93
N ALA A 249 3.29 -28.26 5.53
CA ALA A 249 2.72 -26.91 5.52
C ALA A 249 2.68 -26.22 6.90
N HIS A 250 2.71 -27.00 7.99
CA HIS A 250 2.76 -26.48 9.34
C HIS A 250 4.18 -26.13 9.81
N ASP A 251 5.22 -26.65 9.13
CA ASP A 251 6.61 -26.31 9.41
C ASP A 251 6.98 -25.02 8.68
N HIS A 252 7.15 -23.95 9.45
CA HIS A 252 7.40 -22.62 8.90
C HIS A 252 8.25 -21.78 9.83
N ARG A 253 9.03 -20.89 9.23
CA ARG A 253 9.93 -20.00 9.96
C ARG A 253 10.01 -18.63 9.34
N VAL A 254 10.40 -17.64 10.14
CA VAL A 254 10.73 -16.29 9.68
C VAL A 254 12.17 -16.02 10.05
N VAL A 255 12.98 -15.69 9.04
CA VAL A 255 14.41 -15.46 9.18
C VAL A 255 14.74 -14.03 8.77
N LEU A 256 15.46 -13.32 9.64
CA LEU A 256 16.03 -12.01 9.38
C LEU A 256 17.47 -12.17 8.91
N TYR A 257 17.82 -11.50 7.82
CA TYR A 257 19.15 -11.47 7.25
C TYR A 257 19.69 -10.04 7.31
N LYS A 258 20.93 -9.88 7.77
CA LYS A 258 21.66 -8.61 7.72
C LYS A 258 22.80 -8.75 6.73
N MET A 259 22.84 -7.86 5.75
CA MET A 259 23.90 -7.83 4.73
C MET A 259 25.21 -7.36 5.38
N GLU A 260 26.32 -8.03 5.07
CA GLU A 260 27.64 -7.53 5.47
C GLU A 260 28.12 -6.53 4.42
N GLN A 261 28.33 -5.27 4.82
CA GLN A 261 28.96 -4.30 3.93
C GLN A 261 30.40 -4.76 3.62
N TYR A 262 30.77 -4.75 2.34
CA TYR A 262 32.18 -4.70 1.99
C TYR A 262 32.71 -3.37 2.49
N GLY A 263 33.54 -3.39 3.55
CA GLY A 263 34.40 -2.26 3.84
C GLY A 263 35.08 -1.85 2.54
N GLU A 264 35.09 -0.55 2.26
CA GLU A 264 35.75 0.05 1.09
C GLU A 264 36.95 -0.81 0.74
N MET A 265 36.91 -1.46 -0.42
CA MET A 265 37.99 -2.27 -0.92
C MET A 265 39.22 -1.37 -0.80
N GLU A 266 40.06 -1.60 0.23
CA GLU A 266 41.29 -0.86 0.41
C GLU A 266 41.96 -0.98 -0.93
N ALA A 267 42.02 0.14 -1.67
CA ALA A 267 42.68 0.19 -2.93
C ALA A 267 44.05 -0.39 -2.65
N PHE A 268 44.33 -1.58 -3.18
CA PHE A 268 45.57 -2.29 -2.97
C PHE A 268 46.68 -1.30 -3.36
N SER A 269 47.22 -0.63 -2.35
CA SER A 269 48.33 0.27 -2.51
C SER A 269 49.50 -0.66 -2.73
N ASP A 270 49.91 -0.71 -3.98
CA ASP A 270 51.07 -1.39 -4.50
C ASP A 270 52.32 -0.93 -3.75
N HIS A 271 52.62 -1.56 -2.61
CA HIS A 271 53.88 -1.39 -1.90
C HIS A 271 54.34 -2.73 -1.28
N GLY A 272 55.09 -3.49 -2.07
CA GLY A 272 56.21 -4.28 -1.56
C GLY A 272 56.14 -5.80 -1.74
N PRO A 273 57.30 -6.47 -1.83
CA PRO A 273 57.57 -7.37 -2.95
C PRO A 273 57.48 -8.86 -2.61
N ASP A 274 57.26 -9.64 -3.68
CA ASP A 274 57.65 -11.05 -3.85
C ASP A 274 57.42 -11.99 -2.66
N HIS A 275 56.22 -12.58 -2.60
CA HIS A 275 56.08 -13.97 -2.18
C HIS A 275 55.13 -14.73 -3.10
N ARG A 276 55.74 -15.58 -3.94
CA ARG A 276 55.10 -16.61 -4.74
C ARG A 276 54.30 -17.56 -3.85
N GLY A 277 53.07 -17.85 -4.26
CA GLY A 277 52.43 -19.14 -3.98
C GLY A 277 51.07 -19.06 -3.32
N LEU A 278 50.03 -19.04 -4.16
CA LEU A 278 48.78 -19.82 -4.11
C LEU A 278 47.59 -18.93 -4.52
N ASP A 279 47.31 -18.93 -5.82
CA ASP A 279 46.02 -18.49 -6.38
C ASP A 279 44.94 -19.52 -6.02
N PRO A 280 43.82 -19.15 -5.36
CA PRO A 280 42.58 -19.88 -5.47
C PRO A 280 41.67 -19.19 -6.50
N LEU A 281 41.17 -19.99 -7.44
CA LEU A 281 40.18 -19.66 -8.50
C LEU A 281 40.76 -19.28 -9.86
N GLY A 282 41.35 -20.28 -10.53
CA GLY A 282 41.56 -20.25 -11.96
C GLY A 282 40.28 -20.58 -12.74
N PHE A 283 39.87 -19.66 -13.62
CA PHE A 283 39.14 -19.79 -14.89
C PHE A 283 39.08 -18.35 -15.42
N VAL A 284 39.82 -17.88 -16.43
CA VAL A 284 39.84 -18.25 -17.85
C VAL A 284 41.12 -17.66 -18.48
N ARG A 285 41.94 -18.47 -19.14
CA ARG A 285 42.93 -17.97 -20.12
C ARG A 285 42.21 -17.83 -21.47
N HIS A 286 42.07 -16.60 -21.95
CA HIS A 286 41.71 -16.37 -23.35
C HIS A 286 42.96 -16.54 -24.22
N ASP A 287 43.04 -17.65 -24.95
CA ASP A 287 43.86 -17.70 -26.15
C ASP A 287 43.21 -16.85 -27.24
N HIS A 288 44.02 -16.03 -27.89
CA HIS A 288 43.63 -15.14 -28.96
C HIS A 288 43.09 -15.91 -30.18
N GLY A 289 41.78 -15.87 -30.36
CA GLY A 289 41.08 -16.22 -31.58
C GLY A 289 40.05 -15.16 -31.88
N MET A 290 40.37 -14.28 -32.82
CA MET A 290 39.54 -13.15 -33.25
C MET A 290 38.19 -13.64 -33.79
N LEU A 291 37.11 -13.44 -33.02
CA LEU A 291 35.74 -13.45 -33.52
C LEU A 291 35.01 -12.25 -32.89
N GLN A 292 34.70 -11.28 -33.75
CA GLN A 292 33.78 -10.19 -33.43
C GLN A 292 32.43 -10.80 -33.05
N THR A 293 32.03 -10.65 -31.79
CA THR A 293 30.63 -10.75 -31.39
C THR A 293 30.30 -9.47 -30.65
N ASP A 294 29.22 -8.80 -31.07
CA ASP A 294 28.54 -7.68 -30.41
C ASP A 294 27.99 -8.10 -29.03
N ALA A 295 28.86 -8.53 -28.12
CA ALA A 295 28.49 -8.92 -26.77
C ALA A 295 28.57 -7.70 -25.86
N ARG A 296 27.41 -7.20 -25.42
CA ARG A 296 27.35 -6.25 -24.29
C ARG A 296 28.19 -6.82 -23.13
N PRO A 297 29.07 -6.03 -22.50
CA PRO A 297 29.86 -6.49 -21.37
C PRO A 297 28.93 -7.04 -20.28
N LEU A 298 29.27 -8.21 -19.73
CA LEU A 298 28.51 -8.82 -18.65
C LEU A 298 28.60 -7.93 -17.40
N PRO A 299 27.50 -7.73 -16.66
CA PRO A 299 27.56 -7.04 -15.38
C PRO A 299 28.46 -7.83 -14.42
N LEU A 300 29.26 -7.12 -13.63
CA LEU A 300 30.08 -7.70 -12.57
C LEU A 300 29.15 -8.38 -11.55
N ILE A 301 29.39 -9.65 -11.22
CA ILE A 301 28.59 -10.37 -10.20
C ILE A 301 29.41 -10.44 -8.91
N LEU A 302 28.83 -9.93 -7.83
CA LEU A 302 29.43 -9.94 -6.49
C LEU A 302 28.64 -10.93 -5.61
N ALA A 303 29.32 -11.91 -5.04
CA ALA A 303 28.71 -12.85 -4.11
C ALA A 303 28.86 -12.33 -2.68
N SER A 304 27.76 -11.91 -2.06
CA SER A 304 27.79 -11.22 -0.77
C SER A 304 27.53 -12.14 0.41
N LYS A 305 28.08 -11.75 1.56
CA LYS A 305 27.88 -12.43 2.83
C LYS A 305 26.73 -11.79 3.61
N TYR A 306 26.11 -12.60 4.45
CA TYR A 306 25.06 -12.15 5.35
C TYR A 306 25.19 -12.89 6.68
N THR A 307 24.59 -12.29 7.71
CA THR A 307 24.28 -12.97 8.97
C THR A 307 22.78 -13.22 9.04
N SER A 308 22.37 -14.42 9.49
CA SER A 308 20.96 -14.82 9.57
C SER A 308 20.53 -15.10 11.01
N PHE A 309 19.30 -14.72 11.32
CA PHE A 309 18.70 -14.87 12.65
C PHE A 309 17.27 -15.41 12.51
N VAL A 310 17.03 -16.62 13.02
CA VAL A 310 15.68 -17.21 13.07
C VAL A 310 14.87 -16.48 14.13
N LEU A 311 13.83 -15.76 13.70
CA LEU A 311 12.97 -14.94 14.57
C LEU A 311 11.80 -15.73 15.12
N ALA A 312 11.20 -16.58 14.30
CA ALA A 312 10.07 -17.44 14.63
C ALA A 312 10.25 -18.76 13.89
N GLU A 313 9.90 -19.86 14.54
CA GLU A 313 10.01 -21.23 14.02
C GLU A 313 8.91 -22.04 14.70
N HIS A 314 8.09 -22.71 13.90
CA HIS A 314 7.02 -23.57 14.37
C HIS A 314 7.09 -24.87 13.59
N HIS A 315 6.92 -25.99 14.28
CA HIS A 315 6.95 -27.33 13.71
C HIS A 315 5.59 -28.02 13.86
N GLU A 316 5.39 -29.14 13.16
CA GLU A 316 4.20 -29.98 13.31
C GLU A 316 3.99 -30.36 14.80
N GLY A 317 2.88 -29.89 15.38
CA GLY A 317 2.51 -30.12 16.78
C GLY A 317 2.59 -28.89 17.69
N ASP A 318 3.20 -27.79 17.23
CA ASP A 318 3.39 -26.57 17.99
C ASP A 318 2.23 -25.57 17.77
N GLY A 319 1.01 -25.95 18.16
CA GLY A 319 -0.19 -25.09 18.14
C GLY A 319 -0.66 -24.59 16.76
N ASP A 320 -1.71 -23.74 16.77
CA ASP A 320 -2.41 -23.23 15.57
C ASP A 320 -1.72 -21.98 14.94
N ALA A 321 -0.41 -21.81 15.11
CA ALA A 321 0.28 -20.65 14.55
C ALA A 321 0.30 -20.73 13.00
N GLU A 322 -0.36 -19.79 12.33
CA GLU A 322 -0.36 -19.73 10.87
C GLU A 322 0.92 -19.06 10.33
N PRO A 323 1.44 -19.51 9.16
CA PRO A 323 2.58 -18.89 8.53
C PRO A 323 2.31 -17.43 8.13
N ALA A 324 3.34 -16.59 8.23
CA ALA A 324 3.27 -15.20 7.81
C ALA A 324 3.29 -15.10 6.27
N VAL A 325 2.14 -14.80 5.67
CA VAL A 325 1.99 -14.67 4.21
C VAL A 325 2.37 -13.28 3.69
N LYS A 326 2.56 -12.32 4.60
CA LYS A 326 3.14 -11.01 4.31
C LYS A 326 3.97 -10.53 5.50
N LEU A 327 5.09 -9.88 5.20
CA LEU A 327 5.99 -9.24 6.15
C LEU A 327 6.09 -7.75 5.81
N ALA A 328 6.30 -6.92 6.82
CA ALA A 328 6.65 -5.51 6.64
C ALA A 328 7.54 -5.05 7.79
N PHE A 329 8.60 -4.32 7.48
CA PHE A 329 9.34 -3.59 8.49
C PHE A 329 8.54 -2.36 8.95
N ASN A 330 8.81 -1.91 10.16
CA ASN A 330 8.18 -0.76 10.79
C ASN A 330 9.18 -0.13 11.78
N ASP A 331 9.01 1.17 12.07
CA ASP A 331 9.83 1.91 13.04
C ASP A 331 11.31 1.86 12.64
N GLN A 332 11.61 2.21 11.38
CA GLN A 332 12.96 2.26 10.80
C GLN A 332 13.68 0.91 10.91
N GLY A 333 13.04 -0.16 10.44
CA GLY A 333 13.58 -1.51 10.51
C GLY A 333 13.76 -2.09 11.92
N GLN A 334 13.26 -1.45 12.99
CA GLN A 334 13.40 -1.95 14.37
C GLN A 334 12.31 -2.95 14.76
N GLN A 335 11.24 -3.03 13.98
CA GLN A 335 10.14 -3.95 14.17
C GLN A 335 9.80 -4.68 12.88
N LEU A 336 9.40 -5.94 13.01
CA LEU A 336 8.87 -6.74 11.92
C LEU A 336 7.41 -7.09 12.21
N LEU A 337 6.52 -6.75 11.27
CA LEU A 337 5.09 -7.05 11.30
C LEU A 337 4.81 -8.32 10.53
N HIS A 338 3.99 -9.20 11.10
CA HIS A 338 3.59 -10.48 10.52
C HIS A 338 2.11 -10.46 10.16
N TYR A 339 1.77 -10.80 8.94
CA TYR A 339 0.39 -10.89 8.47
C TYR A 339 0.04 -12.36 8.22
N SER A 340 -0.95 -12.85 8.95
CA SER A 340 -1.51 -14.18 8.74
C SER A 340 -2.50 -14.18 7.58
N ARG A 341 -2.83 -15.37 7.09
CA ARG A 341 -3.69 -15.52 5.91
C ARG A 341 -5.09 -14.99 6.22
N GLY A 342 -5.72 -14.32 5.25
CA GLY A 342 -7.07 -13.77 5.41
C GLY A 342 -7.19 -12.54 6.33
N GLN A 343 -6.15 -12.17 7.07
CA GLN A 343 -6.21 -11.01 7.96
C GLN A 343 -5.94 -9.70 7.20
N THR A 344 -6.75 -8.69 7.49
CA THR A 344 -6.64 -7.36 6.89
C THR A 344 -5.52 -6.53 7.52
N LEU A 345 -5.30 -6.69 8.84
CA LEU A 345 -4.20 -6.07 9.58
C LEU A 345 -3.19 -7.14 10.00
N TYR A 346 -1.98 -6.74 10.40
CA TYR A 346 -0.97 -7.68 10.89
C TYR A 346 -1.47 -8.39 12.15
N SER A 347 -1.18 -9.68 12.25
CA SER A 347 -1.59 -10.55 13.37
C SER A 347 -0.69 -10.42 14.58
N SER A 348 0.60 -10.19 14.33
CA SER A 348 1.63 -10.07 15.37
C SER A 348 2.82 -9.23 14.91
N PHE A 349 3.69 -8.88 15.85
CA PHE A 349 4.90 -8.11 15.57
C PHE A 349 6.03 -8.51 16.52
N GLN A 350 7.27 -8.34 16.07
CA GLN A 350 8.48 -8.61 16.82
C GLN A 350 9.39 -7.37 16.85
N LYS A 351 9.98 -7.08 18.01
CA LYS A 351 11.01 -6.04 18.14
C LYS A 351 12.38 -6.67 17.86
N ILE A 352 13.06 -6.21 16.82
CA ILE A 352 14.29 -6.83 16.29
C ILE A 352 15.56 -5.98 16.53
N ASN A 353 15.42 -4.84 17.21
CA ASN A 353 16.52 -3.93 17.55
C ASN A 353 17.65 -4.56 18.40
N TRP A 354 17.42 -5.71 19.05
CA TRP A 354 18.40 -6.37 19.92
C TRP A 354 19.08 -7.61 19.32
N VAL A 355 18.73 -7.97 18.08
CA VAL A 355 19.17 -9.24 17.46
C VAL A 355 20.69 -9.31 17.22
N SER A 356 21.40 -8.17 17.28
CA SER A 356 22.85 -8.08 17.07
C SER A 356 23.73 -8.65 18.21
N SER A 357 23.16 -9.20 19.29
CA SER A 357 23.94 -9.73 20.44
C SER A 357 23.92 -11.27 20.47
N PRO A 358 25.03 -11.97 20.17
CA PRO A 358 25.10 -13.41 20.27
C PRO A 358 24.71 -13.90 21.68
N GLY A 359 23.72 -14.80 21.77
CA GLY A 359 23.32 -15.45 23.01
C GLY A 359 22.26 -14.73 23.86
N ARG A 360 21.66 -13.63 23.38
CA ARG A 360 20.58 -12.93 24.11
C ARG A 360 19.25 -12.94 23.34
N TRP A 361 18.24 -13.58 23.95
CA TRP A 361 16.79 -13.41 23.76
C TRP A 361 16.27 -13.52 22.31
N LYS A 362 15.63 -14.66 21.97
CA LYS A 362 14.80 -14.76 20.75
C LYS A 362 13.66 -13.71 20.85
N PRO A 363 13.49 -12.81 19.86
CA PRO A 363 12.41 -11.82 19.90
C PRO A 363 11.03 -12.49 20.00
N THR A 364 10.30 -12.22 21.08
CA THR A 364 8.95 -12.76 21.24
C THR A 364 7.97 -12.10 20.26
N ALA A 365 7.19 -12.91 19.55
CA ALA A 365 6.07 -12.44 18.75
C ALA A 365 4.95 -11.95 19.68
N ASN A 366 4.59 -10.69 19.55
CA ASN A 366 3.54 -10.07 20.36
C ASN A 366 2.27 -9.99 19.51
N PRO A 367 1.12 -10.49 19.99
CA PRO A 367 -0.13 -10.43 19.24
C PRO A 367 -0.62 -8.99 19.05
N ASN A 368 -1.31 -8.74 17.93
CA ASN A 368 -1.96 -7.48 17.64
C ASN A 368 -3.42 -7.48 18.12
N GLY A 369 -3.62 -7.39 19.43
CA GLY A 369 -4.93 -7.27 20.04
C GLY A 369 -4.95 -6.23 21.14
N CYS A 370 -5.98 -5.40 21.17
CA CYS A 370 -6.22 -4.37 22.18
C CYS A 370 -7.72 -4.28 22.50
N ASN A 371 -8.09 -4.25 23.78
CA ASN A 371 -9.48 -4.11 24.17
C ASN A 371 -9.90 -2.64 24.17
N VAL A 372 -10.92 -2.31 23.40
CA VAL A 372 -11.47 -0.95 23.28
C VAL A 372 -12.95 -0.97 23.60
N THR A 373 -13.39 0.00 24.40
CA THR A 373 -14.81 0.21 24.70
C THR A 373 -15.53 0.70 23.45
N PHE A 374 -16.40 -0.15 22.88
CA PHE A 374 -17.15 0.12 21.65
C PHE A 374 -18.44 0.90 21.91
N THR A 375 -19.19 0.47 22.93
CA THR A 375 -20.34 1.20 23.50
C THR A 375 -20.23 1.21 25.02
N THR A 376 -21.17 1.86 25.71
CA THR A 376 -21.21 1.88 27.19
C THR A 376 -21.30 0.49 27.84
N SER A 377 -21.73 -0.53 27.09
CA SER A 377 -21.92 -1.91 27.58
C SER A 377 -21.07 -2.96 26.85
N LEU A 378 -20.40 -2.61 25.76
CA LEU A 378 -19.65 -3.56 24.92
C LEU A 378 -18.19 -3.12 24.74
N SER A 379 -17.26 -4.00 25.07
CA SER A 379 -15.84 -3.88 24.72
C SER A 379 -15.46 -4.95 23.70
N LEU A 380 -14.74 -4.54 22.67
CA LEU A 380 -14.28 -5.42 21.61
C LEU A 380 -12.75 -5.51 21.62
N SER A 381 -12.24 -6.65 21.18
CA SER A 381 -10.80 -6.84 20.97
C SER A 381 -10.46 -6.43 19.53
N PHE A 382 -9.83 -5.27 19.38
CA PHE A 382 -9.41 -4.71 18.11
C PHE A 382 -7.99 -5.14 17.76
N SER A 383 -7.76 -5.52 16.51
CA SER A 383 -6.45 -5.42 15.88
C SER A 383 -6.25 -3.99 15.39
N ILE A 384 -5.11 -3.39 15.70
CA ILE A 384 -4.84 -1.99 15.43
C ILE A 384 -3.75 -1.88 14.37
N GLY A 385 -4.02 -1.15 13.30
CA GLY A 385 -3.07 -0.86 12.23
C GLY A 385 -1.95 0.07 12.70
N ILE A 386 -0.95 0.27 11.85
CA ILE A 386 -0.01 1.37 12.07
C ILE A 386 -0.81 2.68 11.94
N PRO A 387 -0.62 3.65 12.84
CA PRO A 387 -1.26 4.95 12.70
C PRO A 387 -1.00 5.53 11.31
N PHE A 388 -1.94 6.28 10.77
CA PHE A 388 -1.78 6.90 9.46
C PHE A 388 -1.71 8.43 9.55
N TYR A 389 -2.14 8.99 10.68
CA TYR A 389 -2.14 10.41 10.96
C TYR A 389 -1.78 10.64 12.43
N GLY A 390 -1.16 11.77 12.73
CA GLY A 390 -0.94 12.19 14.10
C GLY A 390 -0.77 13.69 14.22
N THR A 391 -0.87 14.20 15.43
CA THR A 391 -0.55 15.59 15.78
C THR A 391 0.48 15.64 16.91
N HIS A 392 1.21 16.75 16.96
CA HIS A 392 2.15 17.04 18.04
C HIS A 392 2.05 18.52 18.41
N GLN A 393 1.70 18.78 19.67
CA GLN A 393 1.58 20.13 20.22
C GLN A 393 2.54 20.29 21.39
N GLN A 394 3.24 21.43 21.46
CA GLN A 394 4.06 21.79 22.60
C GLN A 394 3.21 22.56 23.61
N GLY A 395 3.13 22.05 24.84
CA GLY A 395 2.47 22.71 25.96
C GLY A 395 3.20 23.98 26.39
N ASP A 396 2.46 24.86 27.07
CA ASP A 396 2.96 26.18 27.47
C ASP A 396 4.16 26.08 28.42
N ARG A 397 5.17 26.94 28.21
CA ARG A 397 6.46 26.92 28.93
C ARG A 397 6.31 27.21 30.43
N SER A 398 5.19 27.81 30.82
CA SER A 398 4.85 28.23 32.18
C SER A 398 4.59 27.06 33.16
N HIS A 399 4.15 25.89 32.68
CA HIS A 399 3.74 24.75 33.51
C HIS A 399 4.59 23.48 33.32
N GLY A 400 5.80 23.63 32.78
CA GLY A 400 6.69 22.53 32.40
C GLY A 400 6.37 22.08 30.99
N SER A 401 7.34 22.25 30.09
CA SER A 401 7.27 21.89 28.68
C SER A 401 6.84 20.41 28.51
N ARG A 402 5.55 20.17 28.32
CA ARG A 402 4.98 18.86 28.02
C ARG A 402 4.57 18.84 26.57
N CYS A 403 5.02 17.84 25.83
CA CYS A 403 4.49 17.61 24.49
C CYS A 403 3.18 16.85 24.63
N HIS A 404 2.25 17.07 23.71
CA HIS A 404 1.04 16.28 23.58
C HIS A 404 1.01 15.68 22.18
N TRP A 405 1.06 14.36 22.11
CA TRP A 405 1.03 13.59 20.88
C TRP A 405 -0.30 12.90 20.78
N GLN A 406 -0.89 12.92 19.59
CA GLN A 406 -2.07 12.13 19.29
C GLN A 406 -1.84 11.37 18.00
N TYR A 407 -2.39 10.17 17.91
CA TYR A 407 -2.28 9.29 16.75
C TYR A 407 -3.65 8.76 16.39
N LEU A 408 -3.93 8.69 15.09
CA LEU A 408 -5.13 8.10 14.52
C LEU A 408 -4.75 6.84 13.72
N ALA A 409 -5.38 5.72 14.05
CA ALA A 409 -5.14 4.42 13.44
C ALA A 409 -6.45 3.76 13.03
N LEU A 410 -6.37 2.85 12.06
CA LEU A 410 -7.48 1.95 11.74
C LEU A 410 -7.49 0.78 12.73
N GLY A 411 -8.63 0.51 13.35
CA GLY A 411 -8.86 -0.70 14.14
C GLY A 411 -9.94 -1.56 13.49
N ILE A 412 -9.75 -2.87 13.48
CA ILE A 412 -10.77 -3.84 13.08
C ILE A 412 -11.03 -4.81 14.24
N ALA A 413 -12.30 -5.07 14.53
CA ALA A 413 -12.71 -6.05 15.52
C ALA A 413 -13.85 -6.92 14.99
N THR A 414 -13.89 -8.15 15.47
CA THR A 414 -14.99 -9.09 15.22
C THR A 414 -15.64 -9.43 16.54
N HIS A 415 -16.96 -9.28 16.63
CA HIS A 415 -17.72 -9.67 17.80
C HIS A 415 -17.72 -11.20 17.93
N ARG A 416 -17.23 -11.71 19.07
CA ARG A 416 -16.95 -13.15 19.23
C ARG A 416 -18.20 -14.04 19.22
N VAL A 417 -19.36 -13.51 19.61
CA VAL A 417 -20.59 -14.30 19.75
C VAL A 417 -21.46 -14.23 18.51
N GLU A 418 -21.63 -13.03 17.95
CA GLU A 418 -22.54 -12.80 16.81
C GLU A 418 -21.80 -12.75 15.46
N HIS A 419 -20.47 -12.79 15.48
CA HIS A 419 -19.60 -12.86 14.31
C HIS A 419 -19.76 -11.72 13.28
N TRP A 420 -20.29 -10.56 13.69
CA TRP A 420 -20.20 -9.34 12.90
C TRP A 420 -18.85 -8.65 13.12
N SER A 421 -18.36 -7.97 12.09
CA SER A 421 -17.10 -7.23 12.13
C SER A 421 -17.35 -5.73 11.98
N VAL A 422 -16.47 -4.93 12.59
CA VAL A 422 -16.50 -3.47 12.50
C VAL A 422 -15.09 -2.93 12.27
N ALA A 423 -15.01 -1.86 11.50
CA ALA A 423 -13.80 -1.07 11.34
C ALA A 423 -14.03 0.33 11.92
N CYS A 424 -13.08 0.80 12.72
CA CYS A 424 -13.15 2.09 13.41
C CYS A 424 -11.85 2.87 13.22
N LEU A 425 -11.95 4.20 13.26
CA LEU A 425 -10.81 5.07 13.46
C LEU A 425 -10.61 5.27 14.95
N LEU A 426 -9.44 4.88 15.44
CA LEU A 426 -9.09 4.87 16.86
C LEU A 426 -8.02 5.94 17.12
N ARG A 427 -8.19 6.70 18.21
CA ARG A 427 -7.21 7.66 18.70
C ARG A 427 -6.47 7.09 19.90
N SER A 428 -5.16 7.29 19.92
CA SER A 428 -4.36 7.21 21.13
C SER A 428 -3.60 8.52 21.37
N GLU A 429 -3.21 8.77 22.62
CA GLU A 429 -2.54 10.01 23.01
C GLU A 429 -1.46 9.76 24.06
N ALA A 430 -0.43 10.61 24.04
CA ALA A 430 0.66 10.58 24.98
C ALA A 430 1.13 12.00 25.32
N SER A 431 1.53 12.21 26.57
CA SER A 431 1.98 13.52 27.04
C SER A 431 3.40 13.46 27.63
N PRO A 432 4.44 13.18 26.81
CA PRO A 432 5.79 13.05 27.32
C PRO A 432 6.34 14.38 27.84
N MET A 433 7.14 14.30 28.90
CA MET A 433 7.86 15.45 29.45
C MET A 433 9.10 15.74 28.61
N ALA A 434 9.25 16.97 28.12
CA ALA A 434 10.34 17.34 27.23
C ALA A 434 10.72 18.81 27.41
N ILE A 435 11.88 19.09 28.00
CA ILE A 435 12.34 20.46 28.33
C ILE A 435 12.47 21.31 27.04
N THR A 436 12.97 20.71 25.97
CA THR A 436 13.05 21.26 24.60
C THR A 436 12.44 20.24 23.65
N CYS A 437 11.44 20.62 22.86
CA CYS A 437 10.87 19.68 21.91
C CYS A 437 11.65 19.68 20.59
N THR A 438 12.56 18.71 20.45
CA THR A 438 13.26 18.36 19.20
C THR A 438 12.75 17.04 18.62
N HIS A 439 11.59 16.58 19.08
CA HIS A 439 11.06 15.27 18.69
C HIS A 439 10.40 15.36 17.32
N GLU A 440 10.81 14.48 16.42
CA GLU A 440 10.10 14.21 15.19
C GLU A 440 8.93 13.27 15.47
N GLN A 441 7.76 13.59 14.93
CA GLN A 441 6.59 12.74 15.05
C GLN A 441 6.83 11.43 14.30
N ASN A 442 6.98 10.34 15.05
CA ASN A 442 7.15 9.01 14.48
C ASN A 442 5.81 8.25 14.58
N ILE A 443 5.14 8.17 13.43
CA ILE A 443 3.83 7.53 13.29
C ILE A 443 3.91 6.02 13.60
N ASP A 444 4.99 5.36 13.19
CA ASP A 444 5.24 3.93 13.39
C ASP A 444 5.29 3.53 14.87
N ARG A 445 5.67 4.48 15.74
CA ARG A 445 5.72 4.29 17.20
C ARG A 445 4.36 4.45 17.87
N GLY A 446 3.37 5.04 17.21
CA GLY A 446 2.06 5.31 17.82
C GLY A 446 1.28 4.04 18.19
N ARG A 447 1.66 2.87 17.65
CA ARG A 447 1.17 1.56 18.12
C ARG A 447 1.44 1.32 19.61
N ARG A 448 2.53 1.86 20.17
CA ARG A 448 3.06 1.48 21.50
C ARG A 448 2.13 1.83 22.66
N PHE A 449 1.06 2.58 22.41
CA PHE A 449 0.11 2.98 23.43
C PHE A 449 -0.95 1.91 23.66
N GLU A 450 -1.30 1.70 24.93
CA GLU A 450 -2.23 0.67 25.36
C GLU A 450 -3.69 1.16 25.36
N THR A 451 -3.89 2.47 25.39
CA THR A 451 -5.21 3.10 25.49
C THR A 451 -5.64 3.67 24.14
N TRP A 452 -6.80 3.21 23.68
CA TRP A 452 -7.40 3.64 22.41
C TRP A 452 -8.86 4.04 22.63
N LYS A 453 -9.29 5.08 21.91
CA LYS A 453 -10.66 5.58 21.92
C LYS A 453 -11.21 5.61 20.49
N ILE A 454 -12.46 5.20 20.31
CA ILE A 454 -13.12 5.33 19.00
C ILE A 454 -13.41 6.80 18.71
N MET A 455 -13.01 7.23 17.51
CA MET A 455 -13.29 8.58 16.98
C MET A 455 -14.25 8.56 15.81
N ALA A 456 -14.33 7.45 15.07
CA ALA A 456 -15.32 7.24 14.03
C ALA A 456 -15.49 5.76 13.71
N GLN A 457 -16.64 5.38 13.16
CA GLN A 457 -16.87 4.07 12.54
C GLN A 457 -16.78 4.20 11.03
N LEU A 458 -16.19 3.22 10.36
CA LEU A 458 -16.24 3.10 8.91
C LEU A 458 -17.53 2.37 8.53
N GLY A 459 -18.56 3.15 8.19
CA GLY A 459 -19.87 2.64 7.82
C GLY A 459 -19.80 1.73 6.59
N GLY A 460 -20.68 0.74 6.54
CA GLY A 460 -20.73 -0.25 5.45
C GLY A 460 -19.52 -1.18 5.36
N PHE A 461 -18.59 -1.14 6.32
CA PHE A 461 -17.47 -2.09 6.36
C PHE A 461 -17.97 -3.53 6.49
N GLN A 462 -17.40 -4.42 5.68
CA GLN A 462 -17.60 -5.86 5.77
C GLN A 462 -16.24 -6.52 5.65
N GLU A 463 -15.94 -7.40 6.60
CA GLU A 463 -14.69 -8.15 6.57
C GLU A 463 -14.69 -9.12 5.39
N SER A 464 -13.56 -9.15 4.67
CA SER A 464 -13.40 -10.05 3.54
C SER A 464 -13.31 -11.50 4.01
N ASN A 465 -14.10 -12.37 3.41
CA ASN A 465 -13.96 -13.83 3.57
C ASN A 465 -12.92 -14.43 2.60
N THR A 466 -12.08 -13.59 1.99
CA THR A 466 -11.07 -14.02 1.02
C THR A 466 -9.80 -14.47 1.73
N SER A 467 -9.06 -15.38 1.10
CA SER A 467 -7.83 -15.91 1.67
C SER A 467 -6.68 -14.90 1.77
N THR A 468 -6.83 -13.70 1.22
CA THR A 468 -5.80 -12.63 1.24
C THR A 468 -6.12 -11.50 2.21
N GLY A 469 -7.31 -11.50 2.82
CA GLY A 469 -7.81 -10.35 3.57
C GLY A 469 -8.09 -9.15 2.68
N SER A 470 -8.42 -8.01 3.30
CA SER A 470 -8.61 -6.75 2.57
C SER A 470 -7.29 -5.99 2.47
N LEU A 471 -7.08 -5.32 1.34
CA LEU A 471 -5.93 -4.44 1.12
C LEU A 471 -6.30 -3.04 1.59
N ILE A 472 -5.45 -2.38 2.38
CA ILE A 472 -5.69 -1.02 2.88
C ILE A 472 -4.69 -0.07 2.23
N ALA A 473 -5.17 1.11 1.82
CA ALA A 473 -4.35 2.22 1.40
C ALA A 473 -4.86 3.53 2.00
N THR A 474 -3.94 4.41 2.39
CA THR A 474 -4.26 5.76 2.87
C THR A 474 -3.68 6.79 1.92
N SER A 475 -4.44 7.85 1.62
CA SER A 475 -3.98 8.90 0.73
C SER A 475 -2.83 9.73 1.33
N PRO A 476 -2.04 10.45 0.51
CA PRO A 476 -0.94 11.29 1.00
C PRO A 476 -1.32 12.29 2.09
N GLN A 477 -2.44 13.01 1.93
CA GLN A 477 -2.93 14.01 2.89
C GLN A 477 -3.75 13.39 4.02
N LYS A 478 -3.88 12.05 4.04
CA LYS A 478 -4.59 11.29 5.09
C LYS A 478 -6.09 11.58 5.16
N THR A 479 -6.66 12.14 4.10
CA THR A 479 -8.09 12.47 4.03
C THR A 479 -8.93 11.37 3.39
N ARG A 480 -8.30 10.29 2.92
CA ARG A 480 -8.96 9.11 2.35
C ARG A 480 -8.36 7.83 2.89
N ILE A 481 -9.24 6.86 3.13
CA ILE A 481 -8.86 5.46 3.34
C ILE A 481 -9.59 4.65 2.28
N ALA A 482 -8.86 3.81 1.55
CA ALA A 482 -9.39 2.87 0.59
C ALA A 482 -9.13 1.45 1.07
N MET A 483 -10.15 0.60 0.96
CA MET A 483 -10.04 -0.83 1.22
C MET A 483 -10.48 -1.61 -0.01
N ALA A 484 -9.61 -2.46 -0.55
CA ALA A 484 -9.97 -3.41 -1.59
C ALA A 484 -10.25 -4.79 -0.99
N SER A 485 -11.41 -5.35 -1.33
CA SER A 485 -11.79 -6.73 -1.06
C SER A 485 -12.20 -7.38 -2.37
N TRP A 486 -11.38 -8.29 -2.88
CA TRP A 486 -11.58 -8.96 -4.16
C TRP A 486 -11.72 -7.97 -5.34
N LYS A 487 -12.94 -7.73 -5.82
CA LYS A 487 -13.27 -6.84 -6.94
C LYS A 487 -13.87 -5.50 -6.50
N THR A 488 -14.05 -5.29 -5.20
CA THR A 488 -14.68 -4.09 -4.67
C THR A 488 -13.61 -3.21 -4.02
N VAL A 489 -13.59 -1.92 -4.35
CA VAL A 489 -12.80 -0.90 -3.64
C VAL A 489 -13.76 0.04 -2.93
N THR A 490 -13.72 0.03 -1.60
CA THR A 490 -14.53 0.90 -0.74
C THR A 490 -13.66 2.05 -0.24
N ILE A 491 -14.13 3.28 -0.35
CA ILE A 491 -13.35 4.47 -0.02
C ILE A 491 -14.13 5.35 0.95
N TRP A 492 -13.49 5.73 2.05
CA TRP A 492 -14.04 6.70 3.01
C TRP A 492 -13.28 8.01 2.91
N ALA A 493 -14.03 9.11 2.89
CA ALA A 493 -13.48 10.44 3.09
C ALA A 493 -13.55 10.81 4.58
N LEU A 494 -12.52 11.49 5.05
CA LEU A 494 -12.40 11.92 6.43
C LEU A 494 -11.65 13.24 6.52
N GLU A 495 -11.95 14.00 7.59
CA GLU A 495 -11.17 15.14 8.03
C GLU A 495 -10.35 14.73 9.27
N PRO A 496 -9.06 14.36 9.10
CA PRO A 496 -8.28 13.74 10.17
C PRO A 496 -8.03 14.68 11.35
N THR A 497 -7.91 16.00 11.13
CA THR A 497 -7.72 16.97 12.22
C THR A 497 -8.98 17.09 13.08
N VAL A 498 -10.17 17.12 12.47
CA VAL A 498 -11.45 17.14 13.19
C VAL A 498 -11.61 15.86 14.01
N LEU A 499 -11.34 14.71 13.40
CA LEU A 499 -11.49 13.41 14.06
C LEU A 499 -10.52 13.24 15.22
N ILE A 500 -9.26 13.61 15.08
CA ILE A 500 -8.27 13.43 16.15
C ILE A 500 -8.57 14.35 17.35
N ASN A 501 -9.03 15.57 17.08
CA ASN A 501 -9.41 16.53 18.11
C ASN A 501 -10.74 16.16 18.78
N GLY A 502 -11.61 15.43 18.07
CA GLY A 502 -12.99 15.20 18.49
C GLY A 502 -13.81 16.49 18.41
N GLU A 503 -13.62 17.27 17.33
CA GLU A 503 -14.38 18.51 17.10
C GLU A 503 -15.84 18.20 16.75
N ASP A 504 -16.77 18.75 17.55
CA ASP A 504 -18.20 18.65 17.28
C ASP A 504 -18.63 19.56 16.11
N GLY A 505 -19.76 19.21 15.48
CA GLY A 505 -20.42 20.05 14.48
C GLY A 505 -19.78 20.04 13.08
N PHE A 506 -18.68 19.33 12.86
CA PHE A 506 -18.18 19.08 11.51
C PHE A 506 -18.96 17.97 10.80
N TYR A 507 -19.14 16.82 11.46
CA TYR A 507 -20.01 15.74 10.99
C TYR A 507 -21.44 15.98 11.51
N PRO A 508 -22.46 15.83 10.68
CA PRO A 508 -23.85 16.11 11.08
C PRO A 508 -24.37 15.07 12.08
N GLU A 509 -25.37 15.44 12.87
CA GLU A 509 -25.98 14.54 13.87
C GLU A 509 -26.57 13.27 13.24
N SER A 510 -27.02 13.34 11.98
CA SER A 510 -27.52 12.17 11.22
C SER A 510 -26.45 11.14 10.87
N TRP A 511 -25.19 11.41 11.20
CA TRP A 511 -24.07 10.48 11.06
C TRP A 511 -23.62 9.93 12.41
N GLN A 512 -24.22 10.33 13.53
CA GLN A 512 -23.78 9.84 14.84
C GLN A 512 -24.29 8.41 15.07
N THR A 513 -23.38 7.56 15.54
CA THR A 513 -23.70 6.21 16.02
C THR A 513 -24.32 6.26 17.41
N GLU A 514 -24.87 5.14 17.88
CA GLU A 514 -25.32 4.99 19.28
C GLU A 514 -24.18 5.22 20.29
N GLY A 515 -22.93 5.01 19.87
CA GLY A 515 -21.73 5.26 20.69
C GLY A 515 -21.31 6.72 20.78
N GLY A 516 -21.98 7.64 20.08
CA GLY A 516 -21.69 9.08 20.12
C GLY A 516 -20.48 9.52 19.29
N TYR A 517 -20.10 8.73 18.29
CA TYR A 517 -19.08 9.06 17.30
C TYR A 517 -19.63 8.96 15.87
N PRO A 518 -19.08 9.70 14.90
CA PRO A 518 -19.56 9.69 13.53
C PRO A 518 -19.33 8.34 12.83
N GLU A 519 -20.31 7.92 12.04
CA GLU A 519 -20.23 6.86 11.05
C GLU A 519 -19.90 7.47 9.68
N LEU A 520 -18.69 7.23 9.20
CA LEU A 520 -18.23 7.69 7.90
C LEU A 520 -18.87 6.85 6.80
N ARG A 521 -19.51 7.51 5.84
CA ARG A 521 -20.18 6.84 4.72
C ARG A 521 -19.20 6.53 3.58
N PRO A 522 -19.16 5.30 3.05
CA PRO A 522 -18.27 4.93 1.97
C PRO A 522 -18.80 5.34 0.59
N ALA A 523 -17.89 5.48 -0.37
CA ALA A 523 -18.17 5.30 -1.79
C ALA A 523 -17.62 3.94 -2.25
N VAL A 524 -18.38 3.23 -3.09
CA VAL A 524 -18.02 1.87 -3.52
C VAL A 524 -17.74 1.83 -5.02
N ILE A 525 -16.56 1.35 -5.39
CA ILE A 525 -16.15 1.14 -6.78
C ILE A 525 -16.10 -0.35 -7.07
N GLN A 526 -16.82 -0.78 -8.11
CA GLN A 526 -16.75 -2.14 -8.64
C GLN A 526 -15.69 -2.24 -9.74
N LEU A 527 -14.70 -3.11 -9.53
CA LEU A 527 -13.69 -3.46 -10.51
C LEU A 527 -14.13 -4.68 -11.32
N ASP A 528 -13.67 -4.78 -12.55
CA ASP A 528 -13.83 -5.97 -13.40
C ASP A 528 -12.69 -7.00 -13.21
N ALA A 529 -11.78 -6.75 -12.28
CA ALA A 529 -10.58 -7.54 -12.00
C ALA A 529 -10.35 -7.68 -10.49
N VAL A 530 -9.77 -8.80 -10.06
CA VAL A 530 -9.40 -9.03 -8.66
C VAL A 530 -8.20 -8.16 -8.31
N CYS A 531 -8.34 -7.30 -7.30
CA CYS A 531 -7.29 -6.44 -6.79
C CYS A 531 -6.34 -7.25 -5.90
N CYS A 532 -5.07 -7.32 -6.27
CA CYS A 532 -4.03 -8.03 -5.52
C CYS A 532 -3.15 -7.09 -4.69
N GLN A 533 -2.96 -5.84 -5.15
CA GLN A 533 -2.26 -4.77 -4.42
C GLN A 533 -2.95 -3.44 -4.71
N LEU A 534 -2.98 -2.54 -3.73
CA LEU A 534 -3.60 -1.22 -3.82
C LEU A 534 -2.73 -0.18 -3.10
N GLN A 535 -2.51 0.98 -3.72
CA GLN A 535 -1.86 2.12 -3.08
C GLN A 535 -2.38 3.44 -3.65
N PHE A 536 -2.39 4.50 -2.85
CA PHE A 536 -2.50 5.86 -3.40
C PHE A 536 -1.18 6.28 -4.03
N THR A 537 -1.27 7.05 -5.11
CA THR A 537 -0.11 7.71 -5.70
C THR A 537 0.31 8.92 -4.86
N GLU A 538 1.28 9.71 -5.33
CA GLU A 538 1.58 11.03 -4.74
C GLU A 538 0.40 12.01 -4.79
N LYS A 539 -0.65 11.72 -5.58
CA LYS A 539 -1.87 12.52 -5.68
C LYS A 539 -2.97 11.97 -4.77
N GLU A 540 -3.64 12.88 -4.06
CA GLU A 540 -4.69 12.57 -3.08
C GLU A 540 -5.85 11.73 -3.61
N ASN A 541 -6.18 11.89 -4.90
CA ASN A 541 -7.35 11.31 -5.53
C ASN A 541 -7.00 10.34 -6.67
N GLU A 542 -5.79 9.77 -6.66
CA GLU A 542 -5.36 8.79 -7.66
C GLU A 542 -4.81 7.53 -6.96
N LEU A 543 -5.47 6.39 -7.23
CA LEU A 543 -5.13 5.06 -6.75
C LEU A 543 -4.50 4.25 -7.87
N VAL A 544 -3.52 3.42 -7.53
CA VAL A 544 -2.96 2.39 -8.39
C VAL A 544 -3.29 1.02 -7.80
N ALA A 545 -3.67 0.08 -8.66
CA ALA A 545 -3.93 -1.30 -8.30
C ALA A 545 -3.25 -2.27 -9.25
N ILE A 546 -2.56 -3.27 -8.70
CA ILE A 546 -2.15 -4.46 -9.47
C ILE A 546 -3.30 -5.46 -9.37
N THR A 547 -3.79 -5.91 -10.52
CA THR A 547 -4.93 -6.83 -10.61
C THR A 547 -4.55 -8.09 -11.38
N ASP A 548 -5.39 -9.12 -11.29
CA ASP A 548 -5.28 -10.35 -12.09
C ASP A 548 -5.40 -10.12 -13.62
N ARG A 549 -5.84 -8.93 -14.05
CA ARG A 549 -5.98 -8.53 -15.47
C ARG A 549 -4.98 -7.49 -15.95
N GLY A 550 -4.13 -6.97 -15.06
CA GLY A 550 -3.17 -5.92 -15.40
C GLY A 550 -3.06 -4.83 -14.34
N LEU A 551 -2.40 -3.74 -14.69
CA LEU A 551 -2.27 -2.56 -13.84
C LEU A 551 -3.45 -1.62 -14.07
N MET A 552 -4.09 -1.15 -13.01
CA MET A 552 -5.17 -0.17 -13.07
C MET A 552 -4.79 1.11 -12.36
N LEU A 553 -5.13 2.24 -12.96
CA LEU A 553 -5.09 3.54 -12.34
C LEU A 553 -6.52 4.07 -12.22
N LEU A 554 -6.91 4.44 -11.01
CA LEU A 554 -8.24 4.93 -10.68
C LEU A 554 -8.12 6.38 -10.21
N ARG A 555 -8.80 7.30 -10.90
CA ARG A 555 -8.90 8.69 -10.47
C ARG A 555 -10.27 8.94 -9.88
N LEU A 556 -10.25 9.30 -8.60
CA LEU A 556 -11.40 9.50 -7.75
C LEU A 556 -12.11 10.83 -8.06
N LYS A 557 -11.40 11.83 -8.59
CA LYS A 557 -12.04 13.05 -9.06
C LYS A 557 -12.38 12.95 -10.54
N PRO A 558 -13.59 13.33 -10.97
CA PRO A 558 -13.86 13.52 -12.38
C PRO A 558 -13.00 14.70 -12.86
N GLU A 559 -11.92 14.43 -13.61
CA GLU A 559 -11.08 15.46 -14.26
C GLU A 559 -11.84 16.12 -15.44
N GLY A 560 -13.04 16.64 -15.20
CA GLY A 560 -13.87 17.30 -16.22
C GLY A 560 -14.26 16.44 -17.42
N ARG A 561 -14.02 15.11 -17.38
CA ARG A 561 -14.34 14.18 -18.49
C ARG A 561 -15.56 13.29 -18.22
N GLY A 562 -16.01 13.16 -16.97
CA GLY A 562 -17.23 12.42 -16.58
C GLY A 562 -18.38 13.33 -16.14
N ILE A 563 -18.06 14.50 -15.60
CA ILE A 563 -18.95 15.68 -15.60
C ILE A 563 -18.49 16.53 -16.79
N GLY A 564 -18.80 16.03 -17.99
CA GLY A 564 -18.53 16.76 -19.22
C GLY A 564 -19.44 17.99 -19.30
N PHE A 565 -18.96 19.11 -18.79
CA PHE A 565 -19.40 20.43 -19.22
C PHE A 565 -18.93 20.63 -20.65
N VAL A 566 -19.60 19.99 -21.58
CA VAL A 566 -19.43 20.35 -22.98
C VAL A 566 -20.23 21.65 -23.18
N ASN A 567 -19.68 22.58 -23.94
CA ASN A 567 -20.41 23.73 -24.43
C ASN A 567 -20.71 23.43 -25.90
N SER A 568 -21.81 23.96 -26.44
CA SER A 568 -22.28 23.73 -27.82
C SER A 568 -21.29 24.13 -28.95
N SER A 569 -20.06 24.53 -28.63
CA SER A 569 -19.06 25.06 -29.56
C SER A 569 -17.66 24.42 -29.49
N GLY A 570 -17.43 23.37 -28.69
CA GLY A 570 -16.21 22.55 -28.81
C GLY A 570 -14.85 23.23 -28.51
N LYS A 571 -14.80 24.28 -27.68
CA LYS A 571 -13.52 24.90 -27.21
C LYS A 571 -13.33 24.80 -25.68
N ARG A 572 -12.11 24.46 -25.26
CA ARG A 572 -11.62 24.44 -23.86
C ARG A 572 -11.58 25.85 -23.27
N ILE A 573 -12.01 26.00 -22.01
CA ILE A 573 -11.89 27.23 -21.21
C ILE A 573 -11.18 26.88 -19.89
N SER A 574 -10.30 27.78 -19.41
CA SER A 574 -9.48 27.66 -18.20
C SER A 574 -10.28 27.74 -16.89
N GLU A 575 -9.65 27.27 -15.80
CA GLU A 575 -10.27 26.83 -14.54
C GLU A 575 -10.96 27.89 -13.66
N ASP A 576 -10.91 29.19 -13.95
CA ASP A 576 -11.42 30.22 -13.03
C ASP A 576 -12.80 30.83 -13.37
N GLU A 577 -13.44 30.44 -14.47
CA GLU A 577 -14.80 30.93 -14.80
C GLU A 577 -15.69 29.82 -15.37
N VAL A 578 -16.22 28.96 -14.50
CA VAL A 578 -17.35 28.09 -14.86
C VAL A 578 -18.60 28.50 -14.08
N GLU A 579 -19.29 29.43 -14.71
CA GLU A 579 -20.69 29.75 -14.49
C GLU A 579 -21.57 28.49 -14.44
N ILE A 580 -22.46 28.43 -13.44
CA ILE A 580 -23.56 27.45 -13.31
C ILE A 580 -24.48 27.43 -14.55
N SER A 581 -24.39 28.41 -15.45
CA SER A 581 -25.04 28.43 -16.77
C SER A 581 -24.68 27.20 -17.63
N LYS A 582 -23.51 26.58 -17.41
CA LYS A 582 -23.07 25.39 -18.17
C LYS A 582 -23.55 24.06 -17.58
N LEU A 583 -24.04 24.03 -16.33
CA LEU A 583 -24.65 22.83 -15.71
C LEU A 583 -25.97 22.42 -16.39
N ALA A 584 -26.68 23.38 -17.01
CA ALA A 584 -27.93 23.12 -17.69
C ALA A 584 -27.76 22.58 -19.13
N ALA A 585 -26.58 22.71 -19.74
CA ALA A 585 -26.39 22.44 -21.17
C ALA A 585 -26.31 20.95 -21.54
N TYR A 586 -26.17 20.04 -20.55
CA TYR A 586 -25.93 18.60 -20.77
C TYR A 586 -26.93 17.66 -20.08
N ILE A 587 -28.09 18.20 -19.73
CA ILE A 587 -29.25 17.39 -19.35
C ILE A 587 -29.90 16.93 -20.66
N PRO A 588 -30.12 15.62 -20.87
CA PRO A 588 -30.80 15.11 -22.07
C PRO A 588 -32.17 15.76 -22.29
#